data_AF-O62073-F1
#
_entry.id   AF-O62073-F1
#
_cell.length_a   1.000
_cell.length_b   1.000
_cell.length_c   1.000
_cell.angle_alpha   90.00
_cell.angle_beta   90.00
_cell.angle_gamma   90.00
#
_symmetry.space_group_name_H-M   'P 1'
#
loop_
_entity.id
_entity.type
_entity.pdbx_description
1 polymer ?
#
loop_
_entity_poly.entity_id
_entity_poly.type
_entity_poly.pdbx_seq_one_letter_code
_entity_poly.pdbx_strand_id
1 'polypeptide(L)'
;MDDPFHKLYDVDVFLAKAREMSDLNPPDLVLFSECIWGAANVCIKTFFLVNFKTLLMNHGDISNFMDVVIDESYSDGLGRLKLSMAFKKAEKCHKNFYELNFIDKDERNKYIESVKDMKICFSEVNEDTMKKIREILWPIGQFYSNGKQFSDLTRELPKESTVAFGKVNITYKYLSKSYT
;
A
#
# COMPACT_ATOMS: atom_id res chain seq x y z
N MET A 1 -29.54 -0.22 -15.40
CA MET A 1 -28.32 -0.88 -14.88
C MET A 1 -27.34 0.25 -14.67
N ASP A 2 -27.17 0.69 -13.43
CA ASP A 2 -26.08 1.61 -13.12
C ASP A 2 -24.79 0.83 -13.31
N ASP A 3 -23.93 1.31 -14.20
CA ASP A 3 -22.58 0.78 -14.34
C ASP A 3 -21.93 0.80 -12.94
N PRO A 4 -21.26 -0.29 -12.51
CA PRO A 4 -20.61 -0.30 -11.22
C PRO A 4 -19.69 0.91 -11.13
N PHE A 5 -19.73 1.65 -10.02
CA PHE A 5 -18.91 2.83 -9.84
C PHE A 5 -17.43 2.41 -9.77
N HIS A 6 -16.72 2.45 -10.91
CA HIS A 6 -15.31 2.10 -10.98
C HIS A 6 -14.47 3.31 -10.58
N LYS A 7 -14.14 3.45 -9.29
CA LYS A 7 -13.14 4.44 -8.87
C LYS A 7 -11.75 3.86 -9.12
N LEU A 8 -11.09 4.33 -10.18
CA LEU A 8 -9.69 4.01 -10.46
C LEU A 8 -8.80 4.74 -9.45
N TYR A 9 -8.13 3.98 -8.60
CA TYR A 9 -7.11 4.51 -7.70
C TYR A 9 -5.75 4.38 -8.38
N ASP A 10 -5.20 5.50 -8.84
CA ASP A 10 -3.92 5.55 -9.55
C ASP A 10 -2.88 6.34 -8.73
N VAL A 11 -1.69 5.75 -8.58
CA VAL A 11 -0.56 6.34 -7.84
C VAL A 11 -0.20 7.71 -8.41
N ASP A 12 -0.12 7.82 -9.74
CA ASP A 12 0.33 9.04 -10.41
C ASP A 12 -0.71 10.17 -10.28
N VAL A 13 -2.00 9.82 -10.25
CA VAL A 13 -3.08 10.77 -9.98
C VAL A 13 -2.97 11.33 -8.55
N PHE A 14 -2.74 10.47 -7.55
CA PHE A 14 -2.53 10.93 -6.18
C PHE A 14 -1.27 11.78 -6.04
N LEU A 15 -0.17 11.41 -6.70
CA LEU A 15 1.08 12.18 -6.64
C LEU A 15 0.95 13.54 -7.34
N ALA A 16 0.24 13.60 -8.47
CA ALA A 16 -0.09 14.87 -9.12
C ALA A 16 -0.92 15.75 -8.19
N LYS A 17 -1.92 15.19 -7.51
CA LYS A 17 -2.72 15.94 -6.54
C LYS A 17 -1.92 16.38 -5.33
N ALA A 18 -1.05 15.52 -4.79
CA ALA A 18 -0.13 15.89 -3.71
C ALA A 18 0.75 17.07 -4.10
N ARG A 19 1.29 17.08 -5.32
CA ARG A 19 2.08 18.21 -5.84
C ARG A 19 1.26 19.48 -5.89
N GLU A 20 0.04 19.43 -6.42
CA GLU A 20 -0.89 20.57 -6.46
C GLU A 20 -1.12 21.14 -5.05
N MET A 21 -1.44 20.30 -4.07
CA MET A 21 -1.71 20.72 -2.68
C MET A 21 -0.46 21.30 -1.99
N SER A 22 0.73 20.76 -2.31
CA SER A 22 2.02 21.23 -1.80
C SER A 22 2.42 22.61 -2.34
N ASP A 23 1.97 22.95 -3.55
CA ASP A 23 2.36 24.18 -4.26
C ASP A 23 1.37 25.34 -4.05
N LEU A 24 0.25 25.11 -3.36
CA LEU A 24 -0.65 26.18 -2.89
C LEU A 24 0.09 27.15 -1.96
N ASN A 25 -0.44 28.37 -1.85
CA ASN A 25 0.09 29.39 -0.95
C ASN A 25 -1.03 29.98 -0.07
N PRO A 26 -1.18 29.52 1.19
CA PRO A 26 -0.37 28.50 1.87
C PRO A 26 -0.63 27.07 1.35
N PRO A 27 0.31 26.13 1.55
CA PRO A 27 0.11 24.73 1.17
C PRO A 27 -1.00 24.06 1.99
N ASP A 28 -1.77 23.18 1.36
CA ASP A 28 -2.74 22.34 2.08
C ASP A 28 -2.04 21.05 2.54
N LEU A 29 -1.55 21.08 3.79
CA LEU A 29 -0.79 19.96 4.36
C LEU A 29 -1.66 18.73 4.67
N VAL A 30 -2.97 18.92 4.87
CA VAL A 30 -3.90 17.82 5.17
C VAL A 30 -4.14 17.02 3.91
N LEU A 31 -4.58 17.69 2.84
CA LEU A 31 -4.83 17.04 1.55
C LEU A 31 -3.54 16.54 0.91
N PHE A 32 -2.42 17.25 1.10
CA PHE A 32 -1.10 16.73 0.72
C PHE A 32 -0.80 15.40 1.40
N SER A 33 -0.93 15.34 2.73
CA SER A 33 -0.63 14.13 3.51
C SER A 33 -1.57 12.98 3.15
N GLU A 34 -2.86 13.27 2.95
CA GLU A 34 -3.86 12.30 2.48
C GLU A 34 -3.49 11.74 1.10
N CYS A 35 -3.05 12.59 0.16
CA CYS A 35 -2.65 12.15 -1.17
C CYS A 35 -1.38 11.29 -1.14
N ILE A 36 -0.38 11.64 -0.31
CA ILE A 36 0.83 10.82 -0.13
C ILE A 36 0.49 9.45 0.43
N TRP A 37 -0.34 9.40 1.48
CA TRP A 37 -0.79 8.13 2.04
C TRP A 37 -1.64 7.33 1.04
N GLY A 38 -2.54 7.99 0.32
CA GLY A 38 -3.36 7.40 -0.74
C GLY A 38 -2.50 6.74 -1.81
N ALA A 39 -1.50 7.46 -2.34
CA ALA A 39 -0.55 6.93 -3.32
C ALA A 39 0.21 5.69 -2.80
N ALA A 40 0.76 5.76 -1.59
CA ALA A 40 1.46 4.63 -0.97
C ALA A 40 0.51 3.43 -0.77
N ASN A 41 -0.71 3.67 -0.33
CA ASN A 41 -1.72 2.63 -0.12
C ASN A 41 -2.10 1.94 -1.44
N VAL A 42 -2.18 2.68 -2.55
CA VAL A 42 -2.37 2.08 -3.88
C VAL A 42 -1.19 1.18 -4.26
N CYS A 43 0.05 1.64 -4.05
CA CYS A 43 1.25 0.83 -4.30
C CYS A 43 1.18 -0.50 -3.52
N ILE A 44 0.96 -0.41 -2.21
CA ILE A 44 0.91 -1.56 -1.31
C ILE A 44 -0.23 -2.50 -1.71
N LYS A 45 -1.46 -2.00 -1.83
CA LYS A 45 -2.62 -2.84 -2.18
C LYS A 45 -2.43 -3.52 -3.53
N THR A 46 -1.93 -2.80 -4.54
CA THR A 46 -1.63 -3.39 -5.85
C THR A 46 -0.62 -4.52 -5.71
N PHE A 47 0.46 -4.31 -4.95
CA PHE A 47 1.47 -5.33 -4.69
C PHE A 47 0.89 -6.58 -4.01
N PHE A 48 0.08 -6.40 -2.95
CA PHE A 48 -0.54 -7.52 -2.25
C PHE A 48 -1.55 -8.28 -3.10
N LEU A 49 -2.29 -7.55 -3.93
CA LEU A 49 -3.26 -8.13 -4.84
C LEU A 49 -2.59 -8.93 -5.97
N VAL A 50 -1.50 -8.42 -6.54
CA VAL A 50 -0.75 -9.12 -7.59
C VAL A 50 -0.11 -10.39 -7.05
N ASN A 51 0.64 -10.27 -5.94
CA ASN A 51 1.52 -11.33 -5.45
C ASN A 51 0.81 -12.31 -4.52
N PHE A 52 -0.07 -11.82 -3.64
CA PHE A 52 -0.69 -12.62 -2.58
C PHE A 52 -2.19 -12.85 -2.78
N LYS A 53 -2.78 -12.29 -3.84
CA LYS A 53 -4.23 -12.34 -4.11
C LYS A 53 -5.07 -11.88 -2.91
N THR A 54 -4.54 -10.89 -2.19
CA THR A 54 -5.04 -10.47 -0.87
C THR A 54 -5.25 -8.98 -0.84
N LEU A 55 -6.38 -8.54 -0.29
CA LEU A 55 -6.65 -7.14 -0.01
C LEU A 55 -6.43 -6.82 1.47
N LEU A 56 -5.52 -5.88 1.73
CA LEU A 56 -5.31 -5.34 3.09
C LEU A 56 -6.32 -4.21 3.35
N MET A 57 -7.02 -4.29 4.48
CA MET A 57 -8.14 -3.38 4.77
C MET A 57 -7.82 -2.30 5.80
N ASN A 58 -7.03 -2.62 6.83
CA ASN A 58 -6.71 -1.67 7.89
C ASN A 58 -5.21 -1.34 7.92
N HIS A 59 -4.88 -0.22 8.55
CA HIS A 59 -3.51 0.30 8.62
C HIS A 59 -2.58 -0.62 9.43
N GLY A 60 -3.04 -1.19 10.53
CA GLY A 60 -2.24 -2.10 11.37
C GLY A 60 -1.75 -3.32 10.58
N ASP A 61 -2.61 -3.89 9.73
CA ASP A 61 -2.24 -4.99 8.86
C ASP A 61 -1.20 -4.55 7.83
N ILE A 62 -1.41 -3.39 7.19
CA ILE A 62 -0.44 -2.83 6.24
C ILE A 62 0.94 -2.69 6.88
N SER A 63 1.05 -2.10 8.07
CA SER A 63 2.34 -1.92 8.74
C SER A 63 3.01 -3.26 9.07
N ASN A 64 2.26 -4.20 9.65
CA ASN A 64 2.80 -5.53 9.97
C ASN A 64 3.29 -6.29 8.72
N PHE A 65 2.56 -6.20 7.63
CA PHE A 65 2.93 -6.88 6.38
C PHE A 65 4.08 -6.19 5.66
N MET A 66 4.20 -4.87 5.79
CA MET A 66 5.30 -4.14 5.17
C MET A 66 6.65 -4.50 5.79
N ASP A 67 6.72 -4.75 7.09
CA ASP A 67 7.95 -5.22 7.74
C ASP A 67 8.44 -6.53 7.11
N VAL A 68 7.53 -7.49 6.91
CA VAL A 68 7.82 -8.77 6.23
C VAL A 68 8.27 -8.57 4.81
N VAL A 69 7.55 -7.75 4.04
CA VAL A 69 7.89 -7.49 2.63
C VAL A 69 9.26 -6.82 2.54
N ILE A 70 9.59 -5.89 3.44
CA ILE A 70 10.89 -5.23 3.47
C ILE A 70 12.00 -6.24 3.77
N ASP A 71 11.81 -7.12 4.75
CA ASP A 71 12.84 -8.07 5.15
C ASP A 71 13.08 -9.17 4.12
N GLU A 72 12.06 -9.56 3.37
CA GLU A 72 12.13 -10.70 2.44
C GLU A 72 12.31 -10.28 0.97
N SER A 73 11.91 -9.08 0.54
CA SER A 73 11.89 -8.71 -0.90
C SER A 73 13.27 -8.45 -1.51
N TYR A 74 14.22 -7.97 -0.72
CA TYR A 74 15.55 -7.59 -1.20
C TYR A 74 16.64 -8.37 -0.48
N SER A 75 17.63 -8.85 -1.23
CA SER A 75 18.83 -9.48 -0.65
C SER A 75 19.83 -8.42 -0.18
N ASP A 76 19.87 -7.26 -0.83
CA ASP A 76 20.76 -6.16 -0.48
C ASP A 76 20.10 -5.20 0.54
N GLY A 77 20.91 -4.73 1.49
CA GLY A 77 20.42 -3.82 2.53
C GLY A 77 19.96 -2.45 2.00
N LEU A 78 20.38 -2.06 0.80
CA LEU A 78 20.02 -0.77 0.21
C LEU A 78 18.56 -0.75 -0.27
N GLY A 79 18.11 -1.80 -0.97
CA GLY A 79 16.71 -1.96 -1.37
C GLY A 79 15.76 -1.99 -0.18
N ARG A 80 16.11 -2.74 0.88
CA ARG A 80 15.34 -2.77 2.14
C ARG A 80 15.24 -1.39 2.77
N LEU A 81 16.36 -0.69 2.88
CA LEU A 81 16.42 0.63 3.47
C LEU A 81 15.57 1.63 2.67
N LYS A 82 15.65 1.59 1.34
CA LYS A 82 14.88 2.46 0.45
C LYS A 82 13.37 2.26 0.62
N LEU A 83 12.90 1.01 0.59
CA LEU A 83 11.49 0.69 0.79
C LEU A 83 11.02 1.03 2.22
N SER A 84 11.83 0.74 3.24
CA SER A 84 11.53 1.07 4.64
C SER A 84 11.41 2.57 4.85
N MET A 85 12.34 3.37 4.32
CA MET A 85 12.27 4.83 4.42
C MET A 85 11.04 5.39 3.69
N ALA A 86 10.73 4.85 2.52
CA ALA A 86 9.55 5.27 1.77
C ALA A 86 8.25 4.98 2.53
N PHE A 87 8.15 3.78 3.13
CA PHE A 87 7.01 3.40 3.94
C PHE A 87 6.87 4.28 5.18
N LYS A 88 7.95 4.50 5.95
CA LYS A 88 7.93 5.35 7.14
C LYS A 88 7.50 6.78 6.85
N LYS A 89 7.89 7.35 5.70
CA LYS A 89 7.44 8.69 5.28
C LYS A 89 5.95 8.72 4.94
N ALA A 90 5.44 7.69 4.26
CA ALA A 90 4.02 7.55 4.00
C ALA A 90 3.22 7.39 5.30
N GLU A 91 3.70 6.59 6.26
CA GLU A 91 3.10 6.47 7.59
C GLU A 91 3.12 7.79 8.35
N LYS A 92 4.21 8.57 8.26
CA LYS A 92 4.28 9.90 8.86
C LYS A 92 3.21 10.82 8.29
N CYS A 93 2.96 10.81 6.98
CA CYS A 93 1.82 11.52 6.38
C CYS A 93 0.48 11.01 6.90
N HIS A 94 0.30 9.70 7.04
CA HIS A 94 -0.93 9.13 7.59
C HIS A 94 -1.22 9.65 9.01
N LYS A 95 -0.20 9.71 9.87
CA LYS A 95 -0.32 10.28 11.22
C LYS A 95 -0.54 11.80 11.17
N ASN A 96 0.14 12.49 10.25
CA ASN A 96 0.04 13.94 10.12
C ASN A 96 -1.35 14.43 9.72
N PHE A 97 -2.17 13.58 9.08
CA PHE A 97 -3.59 13.85 8.85
C PHE A 97 -4.33 14.21 10.16
N TYR A 98 -3.93 13.63 11.28
CA TYR A 98 -4.53 13.87 12.60
C TYR A 98 -3.74 14.89 13.43
N GLU A 99 -2.41 14.90 13.29
CA GLU A 99 -1.53 15.73 14.13
C GLU A 99 -1.32 17.15 13.60
N LEU A 100 -1.52 17.37 12.29
CA LEU A 100 -1.38 18.68 11.63
C LEU A 100 -0.01 19.34 11.81
N ASN A 101 1.06 18.55 11.90
CA ASN A 101 2.41 19.11 12.01
C ASN A 101 2.79 19.83 10.71
N PHE A 102 3.58 20.90 10.88
CA PHE A 102 4.20 21.61 9.77
C PHE A 102 5.16 20.70 8.99
N ILE A 103 5.11 20.77 7.66
CA ILE A 103 6.03 20.09 6.75
C ILE A 103 6.55 21.14 5.77
N ASP A 104 7.85 21.40 5.77
CA ASP A 104 8.45 22.36 4.84
C ASP A 104 8.44 21.84 3.39
N LYS A 105 8.72 22.74 2.43
CA LYS A 105 8.65 22.40 1.00
C LYS A 105 9.63 21.30 0.59
N ASP A 106 10.82 21.27 1.18
CA ASP A 106 11.84 20.28 0.84
C ASP A 106 11.45 18.90 1.37
N GLU A 107 10.88 18.83 2.56
CA GLU A 107 10.34 17.59 3.13
C GLU A 107 9.12 17.10 2.33
N ARG A 108 8.22 17.99 1.90
CA ARG A 108 7.10 17.63 1.01
C ARG A 108 7.60 17.03 -0.32
N ASN A 109 8.61 17.64 -0.93
CA ASN A 109 9.24 17.09 -2.13
C ASN A 109 9.84 15.70 -1.87
N LYS A 110 10.54 15.52 -0.75
CA LYS A 110 11.09 14.22 -0.36
C LYS A 110 10.01 13.16 -0.19
N TYR A 111 8.82 13.50 0.31
CA TYR A 111 7.72 12.54 0.46
C TYR A 111 7.17 12.10 -0.89
N ILE A 112 6.98 13.03 -1.84
CA ILE A 112 6.57 12.71 -3.21
C ILE A 112 7.57 11.73 -3.85
N GLU A 113 8.87 12.06 -3.80
CA GLU A 113 9.91 11.18 -4.37
C GLU A 113 9.97 9.82 -3.67
N SER A 114 9.73 9.77 -2.36
CA SER A 114 9.75 8.50 -1.62
C SER A 114 8.61 7.57 -2.03
N VAL A 115 7.42 8.08 -2.35
CA VAL A 115 6.33 7.22 -2.86
C VAL A 115 6.57 6.78 -4.30
N LYS A 116 7.22 7.60 -5.14
CA LYS A 116 7.70 7.15 -6.46
C LYS A 116 8.71 6.02 -6.31
N ASP A 117 9.64 6.16 -5.39
CA ASP A 117 10.60 5.14 -5.04
C ASP A 117 9.92 3.85 -4.57
N MET A 118 8.87 3.95 -3.75
CA MET A 118 8.07 2.78 -3.33
C MET A 118 7.41 2.07 -4.53
N LYS A 119 6.85 2.84 -5.49
CA LYS A 119 6.27 2.28 -6.72
C LYS A 119 7.31 1.51 -7.52
N ILE A 120 8.51 2.07 -7.67
CA ILE A 120 9.64 1.42 -8.36
C ILE A 120 10.06 0.17 -7.62
N CYS A 121 10.28 0.26 -6.30
CA CYS A 121 10.67 -0.87 -5.48
C CYS A 121 9.71 -2.05 -5.68
N PHE A 122 8.40 -1.85 -5.50
CA PHE A 122 7.43 -2.94 -5.70
C PHE A 122 7.40 -3.53 -7.11
N SER A 123 7.79 -2.76 -8.14
CA SER A 123 7.90 -3.28 -9.50
C SER A 123 9.17 -4.10 -9.76
N GLU A 124 10.19 -3.94 -8.92
CA GLU A 124 11.49 -4.63 -9.03
C GLU A 124 11.57 -5.88 -8.15
N VAL A 125 10.58 -6.10 -7.27
CA VAL A 125 10.54 -7.29 -6.41
C VAL A 125 10.43 -8.55 -7.27
N ASN A 126 11.36 -9.49 -7.04
CA ASN A 126 11.41 -10.75 -7.77
C ASN A 126 10.17 -11.61 -7.47
N GLU A 127 9.47 -12.06 -8.52
CA GLU A 127 8.28 -12.90 -8.44
C GLU A 127 8.53 -14.23 -7.72
N ASP A 128 9.68 -14.87 -7.94
CA ASP A 128 10.06 -16.11 -7.25
C ASP A 128 10.23 -15.89 -5.74
N THR A 129 10.79 -14.74 -5.33
CA THR A 129 10.88 -14.36 -3.93
C THR A 129 9.48 -14.23 -3.33
N MET A 130 8.55 -13.58 -4.03
CA MET A 130 7.18 -13.41 -3.54
C MET A 130 6.40 -14.71 -3.50
N LYS A 131 6.61 -15.58 -4.50
CA LYS A 131 6.06 -16.93 -4.51
C LYS A 131 6.56 -17.71 -3.30
N LYS A 132 7.87 -17.65 -3.00
CA LYS A 132 8.45 -18.28 -1.81
C LYS A 132 7.81 -17.77 -0.51
N ILE A 133 7.66 -16.45 -0.35
CA ILE A 133 6.98 -15.87 0.82
C ILE A 133 5.54 -16.39 0.92
N ARG A 134 4.80 -16.38 -0.20
CA ARG A 134 3.40 -16.81 -0.26
C ARG A 134 3.21 -18.30 0.01
N GLU A 135 4.09 -19.16 -0.48
CA GLU A 135 3.93 -20.61 -0.39
C GLU A 135 4.54 -21.20 0.88
N ILE A 136 5.64 -20.61 1.36
CA ILE A 136 6.39 -21.15 2.50
C ILE A 136 6.02 -20.40 3.76
N LEU A 137 6.20 -19.08 3.77
CA LEU A 137 6.10 -18.33 5.02
C LEU A 137 4.64 -18.01 5.40
N TRP A 138 3.79 -17.79 4.40
CA TRP A 138 2.37 -17.44 4.57
C TRP A 138 1.52 -18.55 5.22
N PRO A 139 1.59 -19.83 4.79
CA PRO A 139 0.73 -20.88 5.36
C PRO A 139 1.18 -21.34 6.75
N ILE A 140 2.46 -21.18 7.09
CA ILE A 140 2.99 -21.55 8.41
C ILE A 140 2.44 -20.60 9.50
N GLY A 141 1.76 -19.51 9.10
CA GLY A 141 1.21 -18.52 10.03
C GLY A 141 2.30 -17.82 10.84
N GLN A 142 3.57 -17.91 10.42
CA GLN A 142 4.70 -17.39 11.20
C GLN A 142 4.80 -15.86 11.19
N PHE A 143 4.02 -15.18 10.35
CA PHE A 143 3.97 -13.72 10.33
C PHE A 143 3.00 -13.20 11.38
N TYR A 144 3.43 -13.25 12.63
CA TYR A 144 2.73 -12.66 13.76
C TYR A 144 3.64 -11.65 14.44
N SER A 145 3.40 -10.35 14.24
CA SER A 145 3.79 -9.38 15.28
C SER A 145 2.85 -9.43 16.48
N ASN A 146 1.64 -10.00 16.35
CA ASN A 146 0.61 -10.01 17.41
C ASN A 146 -0.26 -11.27 17.52
N GLY A 147 0.08 -12.37 16.85
CA GLY A 147 -0.58 -13.67 17.02
C GLY A 147 -1.91 -13.86 16.28
N LYS A 148 -2.29 -12.97 15.37
CA LYS A 148 -3.57 -13.06 14.62
C LYS A 148 -3.42 -13.79 13.28
N GLN A 149 -4.21 -14.85 13.06
CA GLN A 149 -4.19 -15.62 11.82
C GLN A 149 -4.46 -14.73 10.61
N PHE A 150 -3.81 -15.05 9.49
CA PHE A 150 -3.96 -14.33 8.22
C PHE A 150 -5.44 -14.16 7.80
N SER A 151 -6.28 -15.16 8.05
CA SER A 151 -7.73 -15.10 7.82
C SER A 151 -8.42 -13.94 8.54
N ASP A 152 -7.90 -13.54 9.70
CA ASP A 152 -8.50 -12.52 10.56
C ASP A 152 -8.21 -11.12 10.03
N LEU A 153 -7.19 -10.98 9.18
CA LEU A 153 -6.71 -9.72 8.60
C LEU A 153 -7.40 -9.41 7.26
N THR A 154 -8.06 -10.41 6.66
CA THR A 154 -8.79 -10.27 5.40
C THR A 154 -10.29 -10.27 5.67
N ARG A 155 -10.97 -9.12 5.51
CA ARG A 155 -12.45 -9.07 5.53
C ARG A 155 -13.02 -9.34 4.14
N GLU A 156 -14.09 -10.12 4.09
CA GLU A 156 -14.92 -10.27 2.88
C GLU A 156 -15.53 -8.92 2.49
N LEU A 157 -15.32 -8.49 1.25
CA LEU A 157 -15.97 -7.32 0.65
C LEU A 157 -17.39 -7.68 0.17
N PRO A 158 -18.32 -6.71 0.08
CA PRO A 158 -19.67 -6.94 -0.44
C PRO A 158 -19.65 -7.50 -1.88
N LYS A 159 -20.59 -8.42 -2.16
CA LYS A 159 -20.67 -9.36 -3.29
C LYS A 159 -20.47 -8.79 -4.72
N GLU A 160 -20.59 -7.48 -4.92
CA GLU A 160 -20.63 -6.84 -6.25
C GLU A 160 -19.66 -5.65 -6.38
N SER A 161 -18.59 -5.61 -5.59
CA SER A 161 -17.61 -4.53 -5.70
C SER A 161 -16.56 -4.84 -6.78
N THR A 162 -16.38 -3.94 -7.75
CA THR A 162 -15.15 -3.88 -8.56
C THR A 162 -14.32 -2.71 -8.06
N VAL A 163 -13.10 -2.96 -7.61
CA VAL A 163 -12.15 -1.89 -7.26
C VAL A 163 -10.94 -1.99 -8.17
N ALA A 164 -10.60 -0.88 -8.81
CA ALA A 164 -9.43 -0.78 -9.68
C ALA A 164 -8.29 -0.09 -8.92
N PHE A 165 -7.23 -0.83 -8.63
CA PHE A 165 -5.99 -0.31 -8.05
C PHE A 165 -4.89 -0.35 -9.13
N GLY A 166 -4.47 0.83 -9.58
CA GLY A 166 -3.54 0.96 -10.71
C GLY A 166 -4.02 0.18 -11.93
N LYS A 167 -3.24 -0.80 -12.37
CA LYS A 167 -3.55 -1.66 -13.53
C LYS A 167 -4.42 -2.88 -13.20
N VAL A 168 -4.75 -3.09 -11.93
CA VAL A 168 -5.45 -4.29 -11.48
C VAL A 168 -6.92 -3.96 -11.24
N ASN A 169 -7.77 -4.42 -12.15
CA ASN A 169 -9.21 -4.46 -11.95
C ASN A 169 -9.57 -5.72 -11.17
N ILE A 170 -10.07 -5.57 -9.95
CA ILE A 170 -10.55 -6.70 -9.17
C ILE A 170 -12.05 -6.64 -9.06
N THR A 171 -12.71 -7.49 -9.84
CA THR A 171 -14.11 -7.85 -9.65
C THR A 171 -14.16 -8.94 -8.59
N TYR A 172 -14.61 -8.60 -7.37
CA TYR A 172 -14.71 -9.58 -6.27
C TYR A 172 -15.93 -10.48 -6.46
N LYS A 173 -15.92 -11.36 -7.47
CA LYS A 173 -16.83 -12.52 -7.49
C LYS A 173 -16.25 -13.58 -6.56
N TYR A 174 -16.93 -13.78 -5.43
CA TYR A 174 -16.75 -14.85 -4.45
C TYR A 174 -15.79 -15.97 -4.91
N LEU A 175 -14.50 -15.88 -4.56
CA LEU A 175 -13.66 -17.09 -4.49
C LEU A 175 -14.10 -17.79 -3.21
N SER A 176 -15.23 -18.51 -3.28
CA SER A 176 -15.62 -19.41 -2.20
C SER A 176 -14.42 -20.31 -1.91
N LYS A 177 -13.78 -20.11 -0.76
CA LYS A 177 -12.98 -21.18 -0.17
C LYS A 177 -13.98 -22.30 0.12
N SER A 178 -14.00 -23.30 -0.74
CA SER A 178 -14.52 -24.62 -0.40
C SER A 178 -13.63 -25.15 0.73
N TYR A 179 -14.03 -24.85 1.97
CA TYR A 179 -13.65 -25.65 3.12
C TYR A 179 -14.45 -26.95 3.01
N THR A 180 -13.83 -27.97 2.42
CA THR A 180 -14.14 -29.37 2.72
C THR A 180 -13.41 -29.77 3.99
#